data_AF-A0A379ND49-F1
#
_entry.id   AF-A0A379ND49-F1
#
_cell.length_a   1.000
_cell.length_b   1.000
_cell.length_c   1.000
_cell.angle_alpha   90.00
_cell.angle_beta   90.00
_cell.angle_gamma   90.00
#
_symmetry.space_group_name_H-M   'P 1'
#
loop_
_entity.id
_entity.type
_entity.pdbx_description
1 polymer ?
#
loop_
_entity_poly.entity_id
_entity_poly.type
_entity_poly.pdbx_seq_one_letter_code
_entity_poly.pdbx_strand_id
1 'polypeptide(L)'
;MIRSSSKETNDLWSVPEAVSLVTPSKINNRQIESVKDLSAFVPNLFIPDYGSKMTTPVYLRGVGARSSGQSVAMYVDNIPYMDKSTFDFEFMDIQRIEVLRGPQGTLYGRNAMGGIINVYTLSPFEYQGHKLSVGGGNYGRWNVKISKLAKFGDKVGLSVGAYYEREGGYFTNEFTGKKVDEGQSAGGRLKLEWKINPRLKAMLASSFDFTDQGAFAYGLYDKETGKIAPVDYNDRGNYLRRMSNNSLRFEYRTDKILLTSNTGYQWLDDDM
;
A
#
# COMPACT_ATOMS: atom_id res chain seq x y z
N MET A 1 15.60 -3.60 -17.38
CA MET A 1 14.72 -2.58 -17.97
C MET A 1 13.31 -2.87 -17.48
N ILE A 2 12.71 -1.94 -16.72
CA ILE A 2 11.40 -2.18 -16.09
C ILE A 2 10.32 -1.99 -17.17
N ARG A 3 9.52 -3.05 -17.39
CA ARG A 3 8.50 -3.12 -18.42
C ARG A 3 7.12 -3.16 -17.75
N SER A 4 6.45 -2.02 -17.65
CA SER A 4 4.99 -1.88 -17.63
C SER A 4 4.59 -0.48 -17.18
N SER A 5 3.53 0.04 -17.80
CA SER A 5 2.71 1.15 -17.31
C SER A 5 1.27 1.02 -17.85
N SER A 6 1.04 0.40 -19.01
CA SER A 6 -0.25 0.45 -19.72
C SER A 6 -0.87 -0.92 -20.01
N LYS A 7 -0.84 -1.87 -19.06
CA LYS A 7 -1.24 -3.29 -19.29
C LYS A 7 -0.52 -3.98 -20.46
N GLU A 8 0.52 -3.35 -20.98
CA GLU A 8 1.39 -3.80 -22.05
C GLU A 8 2.85 -3.77 -21.58
N THR A 9 3.68 -4.58 -22.22
CA THR A 9 5.12 -4.68 -21.92
C THR A 9 5.88 -3.61 -22.70
N ASN A 10 5.68 -2.34 -22.34
CA ASN A 10 6.31 -1.20 -23.01
C ASN A 10 7.50 -0.66 -22.19
N ASP A 11 8.49 -0.12 -22.88
CA ASP A 11 9.56 0.65 -22.23
C ASP A 11 8.99 2.00 -21.79
N LEU A 12 9.31 2.43 -20.56
CA LEU A 12 8.76 3.68 -19.99
C LEU A 12 9.04 4.91 -20.85
N TRP A 13 10.13 4.93 -21.62
CA TRP A 13 10.46 6.02 -22.54
C TRP A 13 9.57 6.09 -23.78
N SER A 14 8.87 5.00 -24.10
CA SER A 14 8.01 4.89 -25.28
C SER A 14 6.54 5.17 -24.97
N VAL A 15 6.19 5.28 -23.68
CA VAL A 15 4.81 5.54 -23.25
C VAL A 15 4.57 7.06 -23.21
N PRO A 16 3.57 7.59 -23.92
CA PRO A 16 3.25 9.03 -23.93
C PRO A 16 2.49 9.45 -22.66
N GLU A 17 2.92 8.98 -21.49
CA GLU A 17 2.28 9.23 -20.20
C GLU A 17 3.29 9.67 -19.15
N ALA A 18 2.83 10.46 -18.18
CA ALA A 18 3.69 10.95 -17.11
C ALA A 18 3.83 9.91 -15.98
N VAL A 19 4.74 8.96 -16.16
CA VAL A 19 5.00 7.86 -15.20
C VAL A 19 6.11 8.22 -14.22
N SER A 20 5.94 7.86 -12.94
CA SER A 20 7.01 7.85 -11.95
C SER A 20 7.27 6.42 -11.49
N LEU A 21 8.53 6.02 -11.47
CA LEU A 21 8.94 4.67 -11.08
C LEU A 21 9.79 4.70 -9.80
N VAL A 22 9.31 3.98 -8.79
CA VAL A 22 10.01 3.76 -7.52
C VAL A 22 10.56 2.33 -7.51
N THR A 23 11.88 2.23 -7.56
CA THR A 23 12.63 0.97 -7.63
C THR A 23 12.87 0.39 -6.24
N PRO A 24 13.20 -0.92 -6.10
CA PRO A 24 13.53 -1.52 -4.80
C PRO A 24 14.63 -0.78 -4.05
N SER A 25 15.67 -0.30 -4.75
CA SER A 25 16.74 0.46 -4.08
C SER A 25 16.24 1.79 -3.54
N LYS A 26 15.33 2.48 -4.22
CA LYS A 26 14.71 3.71 -3.71
C LYS A 26 13.81 3.40 -2.52
N ILE A 27 13.03 2.33 -2.58
CA ILE A 27 12.16 1.89 -1.48
C ILE A 27 13.00 1.64 -0.22
N ASN A 28 14.09 0.88 -0.34
CA ASN A 28 14.95 0.55 0.79
C ASN A 28 15.75 1.77 1.28
N ASN A 29 16.44 2.49 0.39
CA ASN A 29 17.34 3.58 0.79
C ASN A 29 16.59 4.80 1.35
N ARG A 30 15.30 4.94 1.05
CA ARG A 30 14.47 6.06 1.52
C ARG A 30 13.46 5.63 2.57
N GLN A 31 13.50 4.37 3.02
CA GLN A 31 12.54 3.80 3.96
C GLN A 31 11.09 4.11 3.59
N ILE A 32 10.71 3.82 2.33
CA ILE A 32 9.33 3.93 1.88
C ILE A 32 8.59 2.72 2.44
N GLU A 33 7.86 2.92 3.53
CA GLU A 33 7.20 1.89 4.33
C GLU A 33 5.70 1.81 4.02
N SER A 34 5.10 2.89 3.53
CA SER A 34 3.69 2.95 3.15
C SER A 34 3.47 3.74 1.85
N VAL A 35 2.21 3.74 1.38
CA VAL A 35 1.82 4.56 0.23
C VAL A 35 1.98 6.06 0.49
N LYS A 36 1.85 6.51 1.75
CA LYS A 36 1.91 7.93 2.12
C LYS A 36 3.29 8.54 1.86
N ASP A 37 4.34 7.75 2.08
CA ASP A 37 5.74 8.13 1.88
C ASP A 37 6.07 8.47 0.42
N LEU A 38 5.25 7.99 -0.54
CA LEU A 38 5.42 8.30 -1.95
C LEU A 38 5.28 9.79 -2.23
N SER A 39 4.52 10.54 -1.42
CA SER A 39 4.32 11.98 -1.57
C SER A 39 5.63 12.76 -1.53
N ALA A 40 6.63 12.28 -0.78
CA ALA A 40 7.93 12.93 -0.67
C ALA A 40 8.79 12.80 -1.93
N PHE A 41 8.45 11.88 -2.84
CA PHE A 41 9.35 11.48 -3.94
C PHE A 41 8.70 11.45 -5.32
N VAL A 42 7.37 11.38 -5.39
CA VAL A 42 6.62 11.36 -6.64
C VAL A 42 6.08 12.77 -6.92
N PRO A 43 6.52 13.44 -8.00
CA PRO A 43 6.09 14.81 -8.25
C PRO A 43 4.60 14.88 -8.55
N ASN A 44 3.92 15.88 -7.98
CA ASN A 44 2.48 16.10 -8.07
C ASN A 44 1.62 14.99 -7.45
N LEU A 45 2.19 14.13 -6.60
CA LEU A 45 1.46 13.23 -5.71
C LEU A 45 1.43 13.84 -4.30
N PHE A 46 0.26 13.87 -3.69
CA PHE A 46 0.10 14.28 -2.31
C PHE A 46 -0.90 13.37 -1.61
N ILE A 47 -0.47 12.76 -0.52
CA ILE A 47 -1.26 11.90 0.35
C ILE A 47 -1.05 12.45 1.76
N PRO A 48 -1.99 13.25 2.30
CA PRO A 48 -1.86 13.79 3.64
C PRO A 48 -1.96 12.65 4.66
N ASP A 49 -1.12 12.72 5.68
CA ASP A 49 -1.25 11.90 6.89
C ASP A 49 -2.10 12.66 7.91
N TYR A 50 -3.22 12.08 8.32
CA TYR A 50 -4.10 12.64 9.35
C TYR A 50 -3.87 11.99 10.73
N GLY A 51 -2.81 11.20 10.90
CA GLY A 51 -2.58 10.42 12.11
C GLY A 51 -3.49 9.18 12.20
N SER A 52 -4.07 8.76 11.07
CA SER A 52 -5.03 7.66 11.03
C SER A 52 -4.98 6.91 9.71
N LYS A 53 -5.06 5.58 9.78
CA LYS A 53 -5.22 4.71 8.62
C LYS A 53 -6.67 4.61 8.13
N MET A 54 -7.62 5.27 8.82
CA MET A 54 -9.06 5.24 8.49
C MET A 54 -9.37 5.74 7.08
N THR A 55 -8.63 6.74 6.61
CA THR A 55 -8.82 7.28 5.26
C THR A 55 -7.51 7.74 4.70
N THR A 56 -7.18 7.25 3.49
CA THR A 56 -5.98 7.63 2.76
C THR A 56 -6.39 8.39 1.50
N PRO A 57 -6.75 9.67 1.59
CA PRO A 57 -7.11 10.42 0.39
C PRO A 57 -5.85 10.68 -0.45
N VAL A 58 -5.94 10.35 -1.73
CA VAL A 58 -4.83 10.50 -2.66
C VAL A 58 -5.16 11.63 -3.63
N TYR A 59 -4.25 12.57 -3.76
CA TYR A 59 -4.31 13.67 -4.72
C TYR A 59 -3.20 13.51 -5.75
N LEU A 60 -3.56 13.54 -7.02
CA LEU A 60 -2.62 13.45 -8.13
C LEU A 60 -2.91 14.58 -9.12
N ARG A 61 -1.92 15.47 -9.32
CA ARG A 61 -2.10 16.74 -10.07
C ARG A 61 -3.28 17.58 -9.54
N GLY A 62 -3.46 17.62 -8.23
CA GLY A 62 -4.56 18.34 -7.58
C GLY A 62 -5.93 17.67 -7.66
N VAL A 63 -6.06 16.55 -8.38
CA VAL A 63 -7.30 15.77 -8.45
C VAL A 63 -7.30 14.73 -7.34
N GLY A 64 -8.24 14.84 -6.41
CA GLY A 64 -8.39 13.93 -5.28
C GLY A 64 -9.66 14.25 -4.50
N ALA A 65 -10.03 13.37 -3.58
CA ALA A 65 -11.23 13.55 -2.77
C ALA A 65 -11.00 13.13 -1.33
N ARG A 66 -11.12 14.09 -0.39
CA ARG A 66 -11.01 13.83 1.05
C ARG A 66 -12.16 12.95 1.54
N SER A 67 -13.40 13.41 1.34
CA SER A 67 -14.55 12.88 2.07
C SER A 67 -15.38 11.87 1.27
N SER A 68 -15.58 12.05 -0.04
CA SER A 68 -16.42 11.15 -0.84
C SER A 68 -15.71 10.63 -2.10
N GLY A 69 -15.85 9.34 -2.36
CA GLY A 69 -15.30 8.68 -3.54
C GLY A 69 -13.78 8.49 -3.52
N GLN A 70 -13.30 7.86 -4.60
CA GLN A 70 -11.91 7.53 -4.85
C GLN A 70 -11.55 8.09 -6.24
N SER A 71 -10.59 9.02 -6.31
CA SER A 71 -10.20 9.68 -7.57
C SER A 71 -8.92 9.11 -8.19
N VAL A 72 -8.12 8.39 -7.38
CA VAL A 72 -6.90 7.71 -7.81
C VAL A 72 -7.05 6.22 -7.49
N ALA A 73 -6.82 5.36 -8.47
CA ALA A 73 -6.97 3.93 -8.29
C ALA A 73 -5.66 3.33 -7.79
N MET A 74 -5.76 2.40 -6.84
CA MET A 74 -4.59 1.66 -6.37
C MET A 74 -4.75 0.20 -6.77
N TYR A 75 -3.67 -0.36 -7.30
CA TYR A 75 -3.60 -1.78 -7.64
C TYR A 75 -2.43 -2.42 -6.95
N VAL A 76 -2.62 -3.63 -6.44
CA VAL A 76 -1.55 -4.47 -5.94
C VAL A 76 -1.53 -5.74 -6.77
N ASP A 77 -0.41 -6.01 -7.45
CA ASP A 77 -0.25 -7.14 -8.38
C ASP A 77 -1.39 -7.22 -9.44
N ASN A 78 -1.86 -6.07 -9.92
CA ASN A 78 -3.00 -5.88 -10.86
C ASN A 78 -4.40 -6.12 -10.28
N ILE A 79 -4.54 -6.16 -8.95
CA ILE A 79 -5.84 -6.28 -8.28
C ILE A 79 -6.23 -4.93 -7.69
N PRO A 80 -7.41 -4.38 -8.03
CA PRO A 80 -7.82 -3.07 -7.56
C PRO A 80 -8.15 -3.11 -6.07
N TYR A 81 -7.70 -2.08 -5.35
CA TYR A 81 -8.17 -1.76 -4.01
C TYR A 81 -9.30 -0.74 -4.18
N MET A 82 -10.49 -1.12 -3.73
CA MET A 82 -11.74 -0.43 -4.09
C MET A 82 -12.19 0.61 -3.06
N ASP A 83 -11.52 0.65 -1.92
CA ASP A 83 -11.71 1.64 -0.87
C ASP A 83 -10.38 2.28 -0.46
N LYS A 84 -10.38 3.60 -0.28
CA LYS A 84 -9.20 4.35 0.16
C LYS A 84 -8.81 4.08 1.62
N SER A 85 -9.71 3.57 2.45
CA SER A 85 -9.38 3.08 3.80
C SER A 85 -8.46 1.86 3.77
N THR A 86 -8.32 1.20 2.62
CA THR A 86 -7.47 0.02 2.44
C THR A 86 -6.08 0.31 1.86
N PHE A 87 -5.77 1.58 1.55
CA PHE A 87 -4.53 1.93 0.84
C PHE A 87 -3.31 1.97 1.75
N ASP A 88 -3.48 2.41 3.00
CA ASP A 88 -2.39 2.53 3.96
C ASP A 88 -2.17 1.20 4.68
N PHE A 89 -1.37 0.34 4.05
CA PHE A 89 -0.85 -0.90 4.63
C PHE A 89 0.68 -0.94 4.50
N GLU A 90 1.29 -1.82 5.27
CA GLU A 90 2.75 -1.91 5.32
C GLU A 90 3.34 -2.53 4.04
N PHE A 91 4.25 -1.81 3.41
CA PHE A 91 4.97 -2.29 2.25
C PHE A 91 5.99 -3.35 2.67
N MET A 92 5.80 -4.54 2.10
CA MET A 92 6.66 -5.70 2.30
C MET A 92 6.95 -6.35 0.95
N ASP A 93 8.24 -6.61 0.71
CA ASP A 93 8.72 -7.28 -0.50
C ASP A 93 8.23 -6.65 -1.80
N ILE A 94 8.34 -5.33 -1.89
CA ILE A 94 7.97 -4.59 -3.09
C ILE A 94 9.07 -4.71 -4.15
N GLN A 95 8.68 -5.14 -5.35
CA GLN A 95 9.53 -5.18 -6.53
C GLN A 95 9.60 -3.81 -7.20
N ARG A 96 8.51 -3.05 -7.20
CA ARG A 96 8.45 -1.67 -7.71
C ARG A 96 7.09 -1.06 -7.44
N ILE A 97 7.05 0.27 -7.49
CA ILE A 97 5.81 1.05 -7.50
C ILE A 97 5.83 1.95 -8.73
N GLU A 98 4.74 1.94 -9.48
CA GLU A 98 4.52 2.80 -10.64
C GLU A 98 3.39 3.78 -10.32
N VAL A 99 3.60 5.07 -10.56
CA VAL A 99 2.55 6.09 -10.41
C VAL A 99 2.34 6.77 -11.76
N LEU A 100 1.15 6.56 -12.32
CA LEU A 100 0.75 7.15 -13.60
C LEU A 100 -0.13 8.35 -13.32
N ARG A 101 0.29 9.52 -13.81
CA ARG A 101 -0.34 10.81 -13.50
C ARG A 101 -1.25 11.25 -14.64
N GLY A 102 -2.50 11.53 -14.31
CA GLY A 102 -3.56 11.88 -15.26
C GLY A 102 -4.57 10.73 -15.45
N PRO A 103 -5.68 10.97 -16.17
CA PRO A 103 -6.76 10.00 -16.30
C PRO A 103 -6.32 8.66 -16.89
N GLN A 104 -6.75 7.57 -16.26
CA GLN A 104 -6.41 6.18 -16.62
C GLN A 104 -7.66 5.29 -16.74
N GLY A 105 -8.82 5.91 -16.94
CA GLY A 105 -10.12 5.22 -16.98
C GLY A 105 -10.26 4.18 -18.09
N THR A 106 -9.61 4.37 -19.24
CA THR A 106 -9.72 3.45 -20.38
C THR A 106 -9.15 2.07 -20.06
N LEU A 107 -7.97 2.01 -19.43
CA LEU A 107 -7.32 0.74 -19.11
C LEU A 107 -7.71 0.23 -17.74
N TYR A 108 -7.94 1.10 -16.76
CA TYR A 108 -8.13 0.69 -15.36
C TYR A 108 -9.58 0.82 -14.87
N GLY A 109 -10.43 1.58 -15.57
CA GLY A 109 -11.85 1.71 -15.24
C GLY A 109 -12.12 2.77 -14.17
N ARG A 110 -13.03 2.45 -13.25
CA ARG A 110 -13.48 3.40 -12.21
C ARG A 110 -12.33 3.89 -11.33
N ASN A 111 -12.57 5.02 -10.66
CA ASN A 111 -11.70 5.60 -9.65
C ASN A 111 -10.30 6.04 -10.15
N ALA A 112 -10.09 6.15 -11.46
CA ALA A 112 -8.80 6.45 -12.08
C ALA A 112 -8.77 7.82 -12.79
N MET A 113 -9.47 8.83 -12.25
CA MET A 113 -9.55 10.17 -12.87
C MET A 113 -8.25 10.97 -12.67
N GLY A 114 -7.70 10.97 -11.47
CA GLY A 114 -6.42 11.61 -11.17
C GLY A 114 -5.22 10.79 -11.65
N GLY A 115 -5.42 9.47 -11.74
CA GLY A 115 -4.46 8.48 -12.22
C GLY A 115 -4.46 7.23 -11.37
N ILE A 116 -3.33 6.52 -11.34
CA ILE A 116 -3.21 5.25 -10.60
C ILE A 116 -1.86 5.10 -9.90
N ILE A 117 -1.87 4.26 -8.86
CA ILE A 117 -0.69 3.74 -8.16
C ILE A 117 -0.69 2.22 -8.31
N ASN A 118 0.26 1.66 -9.05
CA ASN A 118 0.46 0.22 -9.16
C ASN A 118 1.61 -0.22 -8.25
N VAL A 119 1.33 -1.14 -7.35
CA VAL A 119 2.29 -1.79 -6.47
C VAL A 119 2.52 -3.21 -6.96
N TYR A 120 3.77 -3.55 -7.26
CA TYR A 120 4.17 -4.90 -7.66
C TYR A 120 5.05 -5.51 -6.59
N THR A 121 4.69 -6.69 -6.12
CA THR A 121 5.49 -7.40 -5.12
C THR A 121 6.44 -8.40 -5.75
N LEU A 122 7.55 -8.69 -5.07
CA LEU A 122 8.62 -9.56 -5.54
C LEU A 122 8.07 -10.92 -5.98
N SER A 123 8.60 -11.41 -7.11
CA SER A 123 8.34 -12.75 -7.59
C SER A 123 9.43 -13.70 -7.06
N PRO A 124 9.06 -14.88 -6.51
CA PRO A 124 10.00 -15.92 -6.14
C PRO A 124 10.83 -16.47 -7.32
N PHE A 125 10.46 -16.18 -8.58
CA PHE A 125 11.27 -16.52 -9.75
C PHE A 125 12.34 -15.48 -10.07
N GLU A 126 12.19 -14.25 -9.59
CA GLU A 126 13.17 -13.17 -9.78
C GLU A 126 14.16 -13.09 -8.60
N TYR A 127 13.69 -13.33 -7.38
CA TYR A 127 14.52 -13.31 -6.18
C TYR A 127 14.20 -14.52 -5.29
N GLN A 128 15.23 -15.15 -4.75
CA GLN A 128 15.12 -16.21 -3.74
C GLN A 128 15.97 -15.84 -2.53
N GLY A 129 15.46 -16.15 -1.34
CA GLY A 129 16.20 -15.94 -0.10
C GLY A 129 15.31 -15.60 1.07
N HIS A 130 15.98 -15.22 2.15
CA HIS A 130 15.37 -14.74 3.38
C HIS A 130 15.61 -13.25 3.49
N LYS A 131 14.63 -12.53 4.05
CA LYS A 131 14.78 -11.11 4.38
C LYS A 131 14.31 -10.92 5.82
N LEU A 132 15.10 -10.16 6.56
CA LEU A 132 14.80 -9.72 7.92
C LEU A 132 15.09 -8.23 7.98
N SER A 133 14.11 -7.47 8.45
CA SER A 133 14.25 -6.05 8.76
C SER A 133 13.82 -5.85 10.20
N VAL A 134 14.62 -5.12 10.97
CA VAL A 134 14.28 -4.69 12.32
C VAL A 134 14.57 -3.20 12.38
N GLY A 135 13.58 -2.43 12.80
CA GLY A 135 13.66 -0.98 12.94
C GLY A 135 13.39 -0.56 14.37
N GLY A 136 14.04 0.52 14.79
CA GLY A 136 13.79 1.20 16.05
C GLY A 136 13.87 2.70 15.82
N GLY A 137 13.04 3.46 16.53
CA GLY A 137 12.94 4.90 16.37
C GLY A 137 12.51 5.61 17.63
N ASN A 138 12.27 6.91 17.50
CA ASN A 138 11.78 7.76 18.58
C ASN A 138 10.35 7.35 18.98
N TYR A 139 9.89 7.86 20.12
CA TYR A 139 8.51 7.66 20.61
C TYR A 139 8.13 6.19 20.76
N GLY A 140 9.09 5.34 21.14
CA GLY A 140 8.87 3.91 21.33
C GLY A 140 8.55 3.14 20.04
N ARG A 141 8.85 3.73 18.87
CA ARG A 141 8.64 3.08 17.57
C ARG A 141 9.59 1.91 17.39
N TRP A 142 9.05 0.78 16.98
CA TRP A 142 9.84 -0.34 16.48
C TRP A 142 9.04 -1.17 15.49
N ASN A 143 9.75 -1.80 14.57
CA ASN A 143 9.14 -2.68 13.57
C ASN A 143 10.01 -3.91 13.31
N VAL A 144 9.36 -4.97 12.86
CA VAL A 144 10.01 -6.19 12.38
C VAL A 144 9.29 -6.68 11.14
N LYS A 145 10.04 -7.03 10.11
CA LYS A 145 9.54 -7.67 8.89
C LYS A 145 10.39 -8.90 8.61
N ILE A 146 9.75 -10.01 8.33
CA ILE A 146 10.42 -11.25 7.94
C ILE A 146 9.74 -11.85 6.73
N SER A 147 10.54 -12.31 5.77
CA SER A 147 10.02 -13.04 4.63
C SER A 147 10.97 -14.08 4.07
N LYS A 148 10.38 -15.04 3.36
CA LYS A 148 11.08 -16.11 2.64
C LYS A 148 10.48 -16.23 1.26
N LEU A 149 11.33 -16.15 0.25
CA LEU A 149 11.01 -16.38 -1.16
C LEU A 149 11.78 -17.59 -1.64
N ALA A 150 11.08 -18.60 -2.15
CA ALA A 150 11.68 -19.84 -2.62
C ALA A 150 11.03 -20.28 -3.93
N LYS A 151 11.85 -20.85 -4.82
CA LYS A 151 11.37 -21.59 -6.00
C LYS A 151 11.58 -23.08 -5.79
N PHE A 152 10.64 -23.88 -6.27
CA PHE A 152 10.66 -25.34 -6.25
C PHE A 152 10.72 -25.82 -7.70
N GLY A 153 11.94 -26.11 -8.16
CA GLY A 153 12.23 -26.30 -9.58
C GLY A 153 11.92 -25.05 -10.41
N ASP A 154 11.58 -25.25 -11.67
CA ASP A 154 11.29 -24.15 -12.61
C ASP A 154 9.81 -23.75 -12.67
N LYS A 155 8.94 -24.53 -12.01
CA LYS A 155 7.48 -24.45 -12.16
C LYS A 155 6.78 -23.73 -11.01
N VAL A 156 7.23 -23.88 -9.77
CA VAL A 156 6.50 -23.35 -8.60
C VAL A 156 7.38 -22.39 -7.81
N GLY A 157 6.81 -21.27 -7.39
CA GLY A 157 7.43 -20.26 -6.54
C GLY A 157 6.51 -19.89 -5.39
N LEU A 158 7.05 -19.78 -4.18
CA LEU A 158 6.31 -19.40 -2.98
C LEU A 158 7.03 -18.25 -2.28
N SER A 159 6.26 -17.22 -1.92
CA SER A 159 6.66 -16.13 -1.03
C SER A 159 5.75 -16.17 0.19
N VAL A 160 6.34 -16.11 1.37
CA VAL A 160 5.61 -15.91 2.63
C VAL A 160 6.34 -14.84 3.42
N GLY A 161 5.59 -13.90 3.99
CA GLY A 161 6.14 -12.89 4.87
C GLY A 161 5.14 -12.43 5.92
N ALA A 162 5.66 -11.85 6.98
CA ALA A 162 4.90 -11.24 8.06
C ALA A 162 5.61 -10.00 8.57
N TYR A 163 4.83 -9.08 9.13
CA TYR A 163 5.35 -7.91 9.81
C TYR A 163 4.59 -7.62 11.10
N TYR A 164 5.26 -6.92 11.98
CA TYR A 164 4.67 -6.25 13.12
C TYR A 164 5.34 -4.88 13.28
N GLU A 165 4.54 -3.88 13.58
CA GLU A 165 5.00 -2.54 13.89
C GLU A 165 4.21 -1.99 15.07
N ARG A 166 4.89 -1.18 15.88
CA ARG A 166 4.30 -0.43 16.97
C ARG A 166 4.89 0.97 17.04
N GLU A 167 4.04 1.93 17.38
CA GLU A 167 4.37 3.32 17.69
C GLU A 167 3.75 3.70 19.04
N GLY A 168 4.50 4.42 19.88
CA GLY A 168 4.10 4.76 21.25
C GLY A 168 3.33 6.08 21.39
N GLY A 169 3.01 6.74 20.29
CA GLY A 169 2.26 8.00 20.28
C GLY A 169 3.11 9.25 20.51
N TYR A 170 2.74 10.33 19.83
CA TYR A 170 3.49 11.58 19.85
C TYR A 170 2.93 12.56 20.89
N PHE A 171 1.61 12.67 20.95
CA PHE A 171 0.91 13.67 21.76
C PHE A 171 0.50 13.12 23.13
N THR A 172 0.37 14.00 24.12
CA THR A 172 -0.12 13.65 25.45
C THR A 172 -1.51 14.24 25.61
N ASN A 173 -2.46 13.43 26.05
CA ASN A 173 -3.79 13.90 26.41
C ASN A 173 -3.78 14.41 27.86
N GLU A 174 -4.15 15.69 28.06
CA GLU A 174 -4.10 16.37 29.36
C GLU A 174 -5.14 15.81 30.34
N PHE A 175 -6.32 15.41 29.88
CA PHE A 175 -7.35 14.77 30.72
C PHE A 175 -6.85 13.48 31.38
N THR A 176 -6.21 12.62 30.60
CA THR A 176 -5.83 11.25 31.02
C THR A 176 -4.37 11.13 31.46
N GLY A 177 -3.52 12.09 31.08
CA GLY A 177 -2.07 12.04 31.25
C GLY A 177 -1.37 10.98 30.39
N LYS A 178 -2.07 10.32 29.46
CA LYS A 178 -1.53 9.24 28.62
C LYS A 178 -1.15 9.74 27.23
N LYS A 179 -0.28 8.97 26.56
CA LYS A 179 0.00 9.17 25.14
C LYS A 179 -1.25 8.83 24.30
N VAL A 180 -1.44 9.59 23.24
CA VAL A 180 -2.43 9.34 22.19
C VAL A 180 -1.72 9.23 20.85
N ASP A 181 -2.44 8.84 19.80
CA ASP A 181 -1.83 8.55 18.49
C ASP A 181 -0.83 7.36 18.56
N GLU A 182 -0.90 6.55 19.61
CA GLU A 182 -0.19 5.27 19.66
C GLU A 182 -0.84 4.28 18.70
N GLY A 183 -0.08 3.36 18.15
CA GLY A 183 -0.62 2.44 17.15
C GLY A 183 0.19 1.17 17.04
N GLN A 184 -0.49 0.13 16.59
CA GLN A 184 0.15 -1.11 16.19
C GLN A 184 -0.47 -1.64 14.91
N SER A 185 0.36 -2.29 14.10
CA SER A 185 -0.08 -2.96 12.90
C SER A 185 0.64 -4.29 12.77
N ALA A 186 -0.12 -5.32 12.38
CA ALA A 186 0.40 -6.65 12.16
C ALA A 186 -0.20 -7.20 10.88
N GLY A 187 0.59 -7.93 10.11
CA GLY A 187 0.09 -8.49 8.88
C GLY A 187 0.95 -9.57 8.29
N GLY A 188 0.42 -10.18 7.24
CA GLY A 188 1.07 -11.28 6.56
C GLY A 188 0.71 -11.31 5.09
N ARG A 189 1.61 -11.87 4.28
CA ARG A 189 1.41 -12.08 2.85
C ARG A 189 1.85 -13.47 2.44
N LEU A 190 1.04 -14.11 1.63
CA LEU A 190 1.35 -15.33 0.91
C LEU A 190 1.22 -15.05 -0.59
N LYS A 191 2.20 -15.47 -1.38
CA LYS A 191 2.12 -15.49 -2.84
C LYS A 191 2.62 -16.83 -3.36
N LEU A 192 1.80 -17.50 -4.13
CA LEU A 192 2.14 -18.71 -4.88
C LEU A 192 2.08 -18.39 -6.38
N GLU A 193 3.19 -18.60 -7.08
CA GLU A 193 3.27 -18.49 -8.53
C GLU A 193 3.52 -19.88 -9.14
N TRP A 194 2.72 -20.27 -10.12
CA TRP A 194 2.79 -21.56 -10.77
C TRP A 194 2.83 -21.42 -12.29
N LYS A 195 3.95 -21.81 -12.90
CA LYS A 195 4.07 -22.02 -14.35
C LYS A 195 3.53 -23.41 -14.68
N ILE A 196 2.23 -23.50 -14.94
CA ILE A 196 1.53 -24.75 -15.25
C ILE A 196 2.15 -25.40 -16.50
N ASN A 197 2.39 -24.59 -17.54
CA ASN A 197 3.11 -24.97 -18.75
C ASN A 197 3.79 -23.72 -19.36
N PRO A 198 4.55 -23.83 -20.47
CA PRO A 198 5.25 -22.68 -21.06
C PRO A 198 4.36 -21.48 -21.45
N ARG A 199 3.05 -21.70 -21.65
CA ARG A 199 2.09 -20.68 -22.07
C ARG A 199 1.18 -20.21 -20.93
N LEU A 200 0.94 -21.03 -19.92
CA LEU A 200 -0.03 -20.77 -18.85
C LEU A 200 0.66 -20.62 -17.49
N LYS A 201 0.43 -19.48 -16.85
CA LYS A 201 0.84 -19.18 -15.48
C LYS A 201 -0.39 -18.91 -14.62
N ALA A 202 -0.33 -19.33 -13.36
CA ALA A 202 -1.28 -18.99 -12.32
C ALA A 202 -0.55 -18.28 -11.17
N MET A 203 -1.23 -17.37 -10.51
CA MET A 203 -0.76 -16.72 -9.29
C MET A 203 -1.91 -16.65 -8.29
N LEU A 204 -1.67 -17.13 -7.08
CA LEU A 204 -2.53 -16.91 -5.93
C LEU A 204 -1.79 -15.96 -4.99
N ALA A 205 -2.42 -14.86 -4.59
CA ALA A 205 -1.87 -13.98 -3.57
C ALA A 205 -2.93 -13.69 -2.49
N SER A 206 -2.51 -13.74 -1.24
CA SER A 206 -3.34 -13.47 -0.07
C SER A 206 -2.57 -12.58 0.89
N SER A 207 -3.23 -11.58 1.45
CA SER A 207 -2.66 -10.71 2.48
C SER A 207 -3.68 -10.39 3.55
N PHE A 208 -3.22 -10.31 4.79
CA PHE A 208 -4.00 -9.90 5.94
C PHE A 208 -3.32 -8.72 6.62
N ASP A 209 -4.10 -7.73 7.02
CA ASP A 209 -3.66 -6.57 7.80
C ASP A 209 -4.59 -6.39 8.99
N PHE A 210 -3.99 -6.16 10.14
CA PHE A 210 -4.64 -5.75 11.37
C PHE A 210 -4.00 -4.44 11.82
N THR A 211 -4.83 -3.45 12.13
CA THR A 211 -4.42 -2.17 12.67
C THR A 211 -5.26 -1.87 13.91
N ASP A 212 -4.59 -1.40 14.96
CA ASP A 212 -5.21 -0.87 16.17
C ASP A 212 -4.50 0.44 16.49
N GLN A 213 -5.21 1.55 16.31
CA GLN A 213 -4.72 2.90 16.52
C GLN A 213 -5.49 3.57 17.65
N GLY A 214 -4.77 4.30 18.49
CA GLY A 214 -5.34 5.15 19.52
C GLY A 214 -6.03 6.38 18.95
N ALA A 215 -6.64 7.14 19.85
CA ALA A 215 -7.40 8.34 19.51
C ALA A 215 -6.57 9.37 18.75
N PHE A 216 -7.22 10.03 17.79
CA PHE A 216 -6.64 11.13 17.02
C PHE A 216 -6.35 12.32 17.93
N ALA A 217 -5.15 12.86 17.83
CA ALA A 217 -4.67 13.99 18.62
C ALA A 217 -5.28 15.34 18.17
N TYR A 218 -6.62 15.44 18.11
CA TYR A 218 -7.29 16.68 17.77
C TYR A 218 -7.36 17.63 18.97
N GLY A 219 -6.93 18.87 18.74
CA GLY A 219 -7.16 20.01 19.64
C GLY A 219 -8.16 20.99 19.02
N LEU A 220 -8.92 21.69 19.86
CA LEU A 220 -9.83 22.73 19.40
C LEU A 220 -9.03 23.91 18.82
N TYR A 221 -9.36 24.30 17.58
CA TYR A 221 -8.74 25.46 16.93
C TYR A 221 -9.58 26.71 17.18
N ASP A 222 -8.97 27.71 17.81
CA ASP A 222 -9.54 29.04 17.98
C ASP A 222 -9.19 29.92 16.77
N LYS A 223 -10.22 30.34 16.04
CA LYS A 223 -10.06 31.17 14.83
C LYS A 223 -9.70 32.62 15.13
N GLU A 224 -10.03 33.14 16.31
CA GLU A 224 -9.75 34.52 16.69
C GLU A 224 -8.30 34.68 17.12
N THR A 225 -7.80 33.73 17.93
CA THR A 225 -6.43 33.76 18.44
C THR A 225 -5.42 33.00 17.57
N GLY A 226 -5.91 32.15 16.66
CA GLY A 226 -5.09 31.28 15.82
C GLY A 226 -4.39 30.16 16.58
N LYS A 227 -4.79 29.88 17.83
CA LYS A 227 -4.18 28.87 18.69
C LYS A 227 -4.95 27.55 18.66
N ILE A 228 -4.23 26.45 18.83
CA ILE A 228 -4.78 25.11 19.00
C ILE A 228 -4.70 24.76 20.48
N ALA A 229 -5.84 24.44 21.09
CA ALA A 229 -5.91 23.94 22.47
C ALA A 229 -5.17 22.60 22.59
N PRO A 230 -4.63 22.26 23.78
CA PRO A 230 -4.05 20.95 24.00
C PRO A 230 -5.08 19.83 23.78
N VAL A 231 -4.58 18.62 23.56
CA VAL A 231 -5.42 17.44 23.42
C VAL A 231 -6.00 17.10 24.79
N ASP A 232 -7.31 17.22 24.96
CA ASP A 232 -7.98 17.12 26.27
C ASP A 232 -9.39 16.51 26.14
N TYR A 233 -9.46 15.25 25.68
CA TYR A 233 -10.72 14.52 25.61
C TYR A 233 -10.79 13.41 26.66
N ASN A 234 -11.97 13.22 27.22
CA ASN A 234 -12.27 12.18 28.22
C ASN A 234 -12.93 10.92 27.62
N ASP A 235 -13.18 10.92 26.31
CA ASP A 235 -13.76 9.78 25.60
C ASP A 235 -12.67 8.86 25.04
N ARG A 236 -12.99 7.56 24.93
CA ARG A 236 -12.10 6.57 24.35
C ARG A 236 -12.23 6.63 22.83
N GLY A 237 -11.22 7.17 22.16
CA GLY A 237 -11.08 7.04 20.71
C GLY A 237 -10.12 5.91 20.35
N ASN A 238 -10.51 5.04 19.43
CA ASN A 238 -9.62 4.09 18.79
C ASN A 238 -10.07 3.85 17.35
N TYR A 239 -9.18 3.38 16.50
CA TYR A 239 -9.53 2.91 15.16
C TYR A 239 -8.99 1.49 14.99
N LEU A 240 -9.92 0.55 14.86
CA LEU A 240 -9.61 -0.84 14.60
C LEU A 240 -9.87 -1.13 13.13
N ARG A 241 -8.92 -1.77 12.44
CA ARG A 241 -9.11 -2.21 11.07
C ARG A 241 -8.60 -3.62 10.88
N ARG A 242 -9.43 -4.46 10.26
CA ARG A 242 -9.08 -5.80 9.79
C ARG A 242 -9.35 -5.86 8.30
N MET A 243 -8.37 -6.35 7.57
CA MET A 243 -8.49 -6.46 6.13
C MET A 243 -7.90 -7.77 5.63
N SER A 244 -8.58 -8.38 4.66
CA SER A 244 -8.06 -9.50 3.89
C SER A 244 -8.21 -9.21 2.39
N ASN A 245 -7.10 -9.33 1.65
CA ASN A 245 -7.09 -9.21 0.20
C ASN A 245 -6.62 -10.53 -0.39
N ASN A 246 -7.46 -11.14 -1.21
CA ASN A 246 -7.18 -12.42 -1.85
C ASN A 246 -7.34 -12.27 -3.35
N SER A 247 -6.47 -12.92 -4.11
CA SER A 247 -6.52 -12.83 -5.56
C SER A 247 -6.02 -14.07 -6.25
N LEU A 248 -6.66 -14.37 -7.36
CA LEU A 248 -6.29 -15.42 -8.28
C LEU A 248 -6.12 -14.81 -9.66
N ARG A 249 -4.96 -15.02 -10.26
CA ARG A 249 -4.61 -14.53 -11.59
C ARG A 249 -4.17 -15.67 -12.48
N PHE A 250 -4.72 -15.72 -13.68
CA PHE A 250 -4.25 -16.58 -14.76
C PHE A 250 -3.70 -15.73 -15.90
N GLU A 251 -2.55 -16.12 -16.42
CA GLU A 251 -1.93 -15.49 -17.59
C GLU A 251 -1.65 -16.57 -18.63
N TYR A 252 -2.32 -16.46 -19.78
CA TYR A 252 -2.09 -17.32 -20.95
C TYR A 252 -1.43 -16.50 -22.05
N ARG A 253 -0.24 -16.92 -22.49
CA ARG A 253 0.57 -16.21 -23.47
C ARG A 253 0.90 -17.10 -24.66
N THR A 254 0.63 -16.60 -25.85
CA THR A 254 1.14 -17.08 -27.12
C THR A 254 2.02 -16.01 -27.77
N ASP A 255 2.55 -16.27 -28.96
CA ASP A 255 3.37 -15.29 -29.69
C ASP A 255 2.57 -14.04 -30.13
N LYS A 256 1.23 -14.13 -30.14
CA LYS A 256 0.34 -13.06 -30.63
C LYS A 256 -0.65 -12.55 -29.59
N ILE A 257 -0.94 -13.33 -28.55
CA ILE A 257 -2.04 -13.05 -27.63
C ILE A 257 -1.54 -13.20 -26.19
N LEU A 258 -1.87 -12.19 -25.38
CA LEU A 258 -1.78 -12.24 -23.94
C LEU A 258 -3.20 -12.16 -23.37
N LEU A 259 -3.68 -13.24 -22.76
CA LEU A 259 -4.95 -13.28 -22.06
C LEU A 259 -4.69 -13.32 -20.56
N THR A 260 -5.30 -12.39 -19.83
CA THR A 260 -5.22 -12.33 -18.37
C THR A 260 -6.60 -12.38 -17.75
N SER A 261 -6.79 -13.27 -16.78
CA SER A 261 -7.97 -13.29 -15.91
C SER A 261 -7.52 -12.93 -14.51
N ASN A 262 -8.09 -11.88 -13.92
CA ASN A 262 -7.80 -11.45 -12.56
C ASN A 262 -9.09 -11.49 -11.74
N THR A 263 -9.10 -12.26 -10.67
CA THR A 263 -10.21 -12.32 -9.71
C THR A 263 -9.67 -11.90 -8.36
N GLY A 264 -10.34 -10.94 -7.72
CA GLY A 264 -9.97 -10.43 -6.40
C GLY A 264 -11.16 -10.46 -5.45
N TYR A 265 -10.89 -10.71 -4.18
CA TYR A 265 -11.83 -10.57 -3.07
C TYR A 265 -11.15 -9.75 -1.97
N GLN A 266 -11.77 -8.61 -1.64
CA GLN A 266 -11.34 -7.71 -0.57
C GLN A 266 -12.41 -7.71 0.51
N TRP A 267 -12.01 -8.04 1.73
CA TRP A 267 -12.83 -7.91 2.92
C TRP A 267 -12.19 -6.85 3.83
N LEU A 268 -13.01 -5.94 4.32
CA LEU A 268 -12.64 -4.86 5.24
C LEU A 268 -13.70 -4.84 6.34
N ASP A 269 -13.23 -4.80 7.58
CA ASP A 269 -14.01 -4.63 8.79
C ASP A 269 -13.28 -3.60 9.65
N ASP A 270 -13.90 -2.46 9.88
CA ASP A 270 -13.33 -1.38 10.67
C ASP A 270 -14.34 -0.76 11.64
N ASP A 271 -13.81 -0.24 12.74
CA ASP A 271 -14.58 0.28 13.87
C ASP A 271 -13.87 1.51 14.48
N MET A 272 -14.65 2.48 14.95
CA MET A 272 -14.19 3.77 15.48
C MET A 272 -14.87 4.11 16.81
#